data_AF-A0A1M7BU06-F1
#
_entry.id   AF-A0A1M7BU06-F1
#
_cell.length_a   1.000
_cell.length_b   1.000
_cell.length_c   1.000
_cell.angle_alpha   90.00
_cell.angle_beta   90.00
_cell.angle_gamma   90.00
#
_symmetry.space_group_name_H-M   'P 1'
#
loop_
_entity.id
_entity.type
_entity.pdbx_description
1 polymer ?
#
loop_
_entity_poly.entity_id
_entity_poly.type
_entity_poly.pdbx_seq_one_letter_code
_entity_poly.pdbx_strand_id
1 'polypeptide(L)'
;MFDDDVHKNAMKEFIAFLRTMTTQKNIAFFSDVSREYVRELGNGEKIPTIKVFFSIIESAGLDLLEGTSLYIDLLKKQKMTLAADRSKGLDYIKKLKAKKDNAKRGT
;
A
#
# COMPACT_ATOMS: atom_id res chain seq x y z
N MET A 1 -7.91 -10.36 7.81
CA MET A 1 -6.46 -10.22 7.64
C MET A 1 -6.20 -9.54 6.29
N PHE A 2 -5.31 -8.54 6.25
CA PHE A 2 -4.86 -7.93 4.99
C PHE A 2 -3.65 -8.72 4.46
N ASP A 3 -3.49 -8.79 3.14
CA ASP A 3 -2.33 -9.47 2.53
C ASP A 3 -1.12 -8.52 2.45
N ASP A 4 0.06 -9.10 2.21
CA ASP A 4 1.33 -8.35 2.17
C ASP A 4 1.32 -7.24 1.11
N ASP A 5 0.66 -7.47 -0.02
CA ASP A 5 0.55 -6.49 -1.10
C ASP A 5 -0.32 -5.30 -0.69
N VAL A 6 -1.43 -5.53 0.01
CA VAL A 6 -2.23 -4.46 0.64
C VAL A 6 -1.36 -3.67 1.62
N HIS A 7 -0.60 -4.34 2.49
CA HIS A 7 0.25 -3.66 3.47
C HIS A 7 1.34 -2.82 2.82
N LYS A 8 2.05 -3.36 1.81
CA LYS A 8 3.08 -2.65 1.06
C LYS A 8 2.51 -1.44 0.34
N ASN A 9 1.39 -1.58 -0.35
CA ASN A 9 0.78 -0.46 -1.08
C ASN A 9 0.22 0.61 -0.13
N ALA A 10 -0.39 0.22 0.99
CA ALA A 10 -0.84 1.16 1.99
C ALA A 10 0.35 1.90 2.62
N MET A 11 1.47 1.22 2.88
CA MET A 11 2.68 1.84 3.44
C MET A 11 3.30 2.85 2.46
N LYS A 12 3.30 2.56 1.15
CA LYS A 12 3.73 3.53 0.12
C LYS A 12 2.93 4.82 0.20
N GLU A 13 1.61 4.72 0.16
CA GLU A 13 0.72 5.89 0.23
C GLU A 13 0.87 6.61 1.56
N PHE A 14 1.05 5.87 2.65
CA PHE A 14 1.24 6.44 3.97
C PHE A 14 2.54 7.25 4.06
N ILE A 15 3.68 6.69 3.66
CA ILE A 15 4.96 7.41 3.66
C ILE A 15 4.93 8.61 2.69
N ALA A 16 4.27 8.48 1.54
CA ALA A 16 4.08 9.60 0.62
C ALA A 16 3.27 10.74 1.28
N PHE A 17 2.22 10.40 2.03
CA PHE A 17 1.46 11.35 2.81
C PHE A 17 2.30 12.00 3.92
N LEU A 18 3.02 11.23 4.73
CA LEU A 18 3.86 11.82 5.81
C LEU A 18 4.93 12.77 5.26
N ARG A 19 5.43 12.51 4.04
CA ARG A 19 6.38 13.39 3.34
C ARG A 19 5.79 14.73 2.89
N THR A 20 4.47 14.90 2.89
CA THR A 20 3.84 16.22 2.69
C THR A 20 3.82 17.05 3.97
N MET A 21 3.89 16.40 5.14
CA MET A 21 3.89 17.05 6.46
C MET A 21 5.31 17.36 6.95
N THR A 22 6.26 16.48 6.69
CA THR A 22 7.65 16.62 7.14
C THR A 22 8.63 16.02 6.13
N THR A 23 9.93 16.23 6.32
CA THR A 23 10.94 15.68 5.39
C THR A 23 11.27 14.22 5.72
N GLN A 24 11.67 13.45 4.72
CA GLN A 24 12.20 12.09 4.92
C GLN A 24 13.39 12.07 5.89
N LYS A 25 14.20 13.14 5.92
CA LYS A 25 15.30 13.30 6.89
C LYS A 25 14.78 13.36 8.32
N ASN A 26 13.73 14.14 8.56
CA ASN A 26 13.13 14.28 9.89
C ASN A 26 12.47 12.98 10.35
N ILE A 27 11.71 12.33 9.47
CA ILE A 27 11.11 11.01 9.76
C ILE A 27 12.20 10.04 10.20
N ALA A 28 13.26 9.90 9.41
CA ALA A 28 14.37 9.01 9.72
C ALA A 28 15.06 9.36 11.05
N PHE A 29 15.37 10.64 11.25
CA PHE A 29 16.08 11.10 12.45
C PHE A 29 15.27 10.88 13.74
N PHE A 30 14.00 11.26 13.76
CA PHE A 30 13.18 11.17 14.97
C PHE A 30 12.61 9.77 15.24
N SER A 31 12.52 8.90 14.22
CA SER A 31 12.12 7.50 14.41
C SER A 31 13.29 6.53 14.61
N ASP A 32 14.52 7.05 14.72
CA ASP A 32 15.75 6.27 14.91
C ASP A 32 15.96 5.16 13.86
N VAL A 33 15.72 5.51 12.59
CA VAL A 33 15.94 4.62 11.43
C VAL A 33 16.75 5.32 10.35
N SER A 34 17.31 4.55 9.42
CA SER A 34 18.06 5.13 8.30
C SER A 34 17.11 5.81 7.31
N ARG A 35 17.61 6.86 6.63
CA ARG A 35 16.88 7.47 5.51
C ARG A 35 16.56 6.47 4.40
N GLU A 36 17.43 5.50 4.21
CA GLU A 36 17.24 4.42 3.24
C GLU A 36 16.07 3.52 3.64
N TYR A 37 15.94 3.18 4.93
CA TYR A 37 14.80 2.43 5.42
C TYR A 37 13.46 3.14 5.13
N VAL A 38 13.38 4.44 5.38
CA VAL A 38 12.19 5.25 5.03
C VAL A 38 11.95 5.29 3.50
N ARG A 39 13.01 5.19 2.69
CA ARG A 39 12.91 5.08 1.23
C ARG A 39 12.30 3.74 0.83
N GLU A 40 12.82 2.64 1.36
CA GLU A 40 12.31 1.29 1.12
C GLU A 40 10.84 1.14 1.53
N LEU A 41 10.43 1.75 2.65
CA LEU A 41 9.01 1.81 3.06
C LEU A 41 8.16 2.58 2.04
N GLY A 42 8.63 3.75 1.59
CA GLY A 42 7.95 4.57 0.57
C GLY A 42 7.89 3.91 -0.81
N ASN A 43 8.78 2.96 -1.09
CA ASN A 43 8.76 2.10 -2.26
C ASN A 43 8.00 0.78 -2.05
N GLY A 44 7.47 0.55 -0.83
CA GLY A 44 6.79 -0.68 -0.42
C GLY A 44 7.65 -1.94 -0.57
N GLU A 45 8.97 -1.79 -0.47
CA GLU A 45 9.93 -2.89 -0.45
C GLU A 45 9.95 -3.56 0.93
N LYS A 46 9.57 -2.82 1.98
CA LYS A 46 9.52 -3.29 3.37
C LYS A 46 8.22 -2.90 4.08
N ILE A 47 7.91 -3.64 5.14
CA ILE A 47 6.86 -3.34 6.11
C ILE A 47 7.58 -3.10 7.46
N PRO A 48 7.27 -2.02 8.18
CA PRO A 48 7.92 -1.73 9.45
C PRO A 48 7.42 -2.67 10.54
N THR A 49 8.24 -2.87 11.57
CA THR A 49 7.74 -3.44 12.83
C THR A 49 6.76 -2.47 13.46
N ILE A 50 5.89 -2.97 14.35
CA ILE A 50 4.87 -2.13 15.00
C ILE A 50 5.49 -0.98 15.81
N LYS A 51 6.66 -1.21 16.43
CA LYS A 51 7.41 -0.17 17.15
C LYS A 51 7.85 0.95 16.21
N VAL A 52 8.48 0.60 15.09
CA VAL A 52 8.96 1.58 14.10
C VAL A 52 7.79 2.31 13.44
N PHE A 53 6.67 1.63 13.21
CA PHE A 53 5.45 2.25 12.69
C PHE A 53 4.96 3.39 13.57
N PHE A 54 4.83 3.18 14.88
CA PHE A 54 4.40 4.24 15.81
C PHE A 54 5.43 5.36 15.92
N SER A 55 6.73 5.04 15.99
CA SER A 55 7.77 6.08 15.99
C SER A 55 7.76 6.92 14.71
N ILE A 56 7.41 6.33 13.55
CA ILE A 56 7.24 7.09 12.30
C ILE A 56 6.03 8.04 12.37
N ILE A 57 4.89 7.61 12.94
CA ILE A 57 3.71 8.47 13.12
C ILE A 57 4.08 9.68 13.99
N GLU A 58 4.69 9.44 15.15
CA GLU A 58 5.10 10.50 16.07
C GLU A 58 6.14 11.44 15.44
N SER A 59 7.09 10.89 14.68
CA SER A 59 8.12 11.68 13.98
C SER A 59 7.55 12.65 12.93
N ALA A 60 6.37 12.33 12.40
CA ALA A 60 5.65 13.18 11.46
C ALA A 60 4.76 14.22 12.15
N GLY A 61 4.71 14.23 13.49
CA GLY A 61 3.90 15.14 14.27
C GLY A 61 2.41 14.78 14.30
N LEU A 62 2.06 13.54 13.98
CA LEU A 62 0.69 13.05 14.06
C LEU A 62 0.40 12.43 15.42
N ASP A 63 -0.85 12.59 15.87
CA ASP A 63 -1.36 11.78 16.97
C ASP A 63 -1.43 10.30 16.56
N LEU A 64 -1.13 9.40 17.50
CA LEU A 64 -1.07 7.97 17.23
C LEU A 64 -2.41 7.40 16.74
N LEU A 65 -3.53 7.87 17.30
CA LEU A 65 -4.86 7.43 16.89
C LEU A 65 -5.18 7.94 15.49
N GLU A 66 -4.86 9.19 15.19
CA GLU A 66 -5.04 9.79 13.87
C GLU A 66 -4.22 9.05 12.81
N GLY A 67 -2.91 8.91 13.03
CA GLY A 67 -2.01 8.23 12.09
C GLY A 67 -2.39 6.76 11.87
N THR A 68 -2.79 6.06 12.93
CA THR A 68 -3.24 4.66 12.82
C THR A 68 -4.57 4.56 12.08
N SER A 69 -5.53 5.45 12.35
CA SER A 69 -6.82 5.48 11.66
C SER A 69 -6.64 5.74 10.17
N LEU A 70 -5.79 6.71 9.81
CA LEU A 70 -5.45 6.99 8.42
C LEU A 70 -4.82 5.77 7.74
N TYR A 71 -3.88 5.09 8.41
CA TYR A 71 -3.28 3.86 7.87
C TYR A 71 -4.31 2.74 7.69
N ILE A 72 -5.25 2.56 8.63
CA ILE A 72 -6.35 1.58 8.51
C ILE A 72 -7.23 1.89 7.30
N ASP A 73 -7.54 3.15 7.04
CA ASP A 73 -8.35 3.53 5.89
C ASP A 73 -7.63 3.30 4.57
N LEU A 74 -6.30 3.53 4.53
CA LEU A 74 -5.46 3.13 3.41
C LEU A 74 -5.49 1.62 3.18
N LEU A 75 -5.41 0.80 4.24
CA LEU A 75 -5.50 -0.66 4.12
C LEU A 75 -6.85 -1.10 3.52
N LYS A 76 -7.97 -0.52 3.98
CA LYS A 76 -9.31 -0.79 3.43
C LYS A 76 -9.37 -0.43 1.95
N LYS A 77 -8.87 0.76 1.59
CA LYS A 77 -8.82 1.25 0.20
C LYS A 77 -8.03 0.29 -0.70
N GLN A 78 -6.81 -0.07 -0.32
CA GLN A 78 -5.98 -0.97 -1.11
C GLN A 78 -6.59 -2.36 -1.29
N LYS A 79 -7.25 -2.89 -0.24
CA LYS A 79 -7.97 -4.16 -0.34
C LYS A 79 -9.09 -4.10 -1.38
N MET A 80 -9.85 -3.00 -1.42
CA MET A 80 -10.90 -2.81 -2.43
C MET A 80 -10.33 -2.68 -3.84
N THR A 81 -9.24 -1.94 -4.01
CA THR A 81 -8.55 -1.78 -5.30
C THR A 81 -8.09 -3.13 -5.86
N LEU A 82 -7.41 -3.94 -5.04
CA LEU A 82 -6.93 -5.26 -5.46
C LEU A 82 -8.08 -6.22 -5.78
N ALA A 83 -9.18 -6.16 -5.04
CA ALA A 83 -10.38 -6.94 -5.36
C ALA A 83 -10.98 -6.54 -6.71
N ALA A 84 -11.06 -5.23 -6.99
CA ALA A 84 -11.56 -4.72 -8.26
C ALA A 84 -10.67 -5.12 -9.45
N ASP A 85 -9.35 -5.05 -9.29
CA ASP A 85 -8.40 -5.42 -10.34
C ASP A 85 -8.41 -6.92 -10.63
N ARG A 86 -8.55 -7.76 -9.60
CA ARG A 86 -8.79 -9.21 -9.77
C ARG A 86 -10.07 -9.48 -10.57
N SER A 87 -11.15 -8.75 -10.30
CA SER A 87 -12.40 -8.89 -11.05
C SER A 87 -12.22 -8.54 -12.54
N LYS A 88 -11.54 -7.42 -12.84
CA LYS A 88 -11.25 -7.02 -14.22
C LYS A 88 -10.41 -8.05 -14.96
N GLY A 89 -9.40 -8.63 -14.31
CA GLY A 89 -8.58 -9.70 -14.87
C GLY A 89 -9.39 -10.94 -15.24
N LEU A 90 -10.30 -11.36 -14.36
CA LEU A 90 -11.19 -12.49 -14.63
C LEU A 90 -12.13 -12.21 -15.82
N ASP A 91 -12.68 -11.00 -15.91
CA ASP A 91 -13.55 -10.62 -17.02
C ASP A 91 -12.79 -10.57 -18.35
N TYR A 92 -11.53 -10.13 -18.34
CA TYR A 92 -10.65 -10.19 -19.50
C TYR A 92 -10.43 -11.64 -19.97
N ILE A 93 -10.12 -12.56 -19.04
CA ILE A 93 -9.93 -13.99 -19.36
C ILE A 93 -11.22 -14.61 -19.91
N LYS A 94 -12.39 -14.29 -19.33
CA LYS A 94 -13.69 -14.77 -19.82
C LYS A 94 -13.95 -14.31 -21.25
N LYS A 95 -13.68 -13.04 -21.57
CA LYS A 95 -13.81 -12.50 -22.94
C LYS A 95 -12.89 -13.21 -23.93
N LEU A 96 -11.65 -13.50 -23.53
CA LEU A 96 -10.71 -14.24 -24.37
C LEU A 96 -11.18 -15.69 -24.64
N LYS A 97 -11.68 -16.39 -23.62
CA LYS A 97 -12.23 -17.74 -23.78
C LYS A 97 -13.45 -17.75 -24.69
N ALA A 98 -14.41 -16.85 -24.47
CA ALA A 98 -15.60 -16.72 -25.32
C ALA A 98 -15.25 -16.45 -26.80
N LYS A 99 -14.24 -15.60 -27.05
CA LYS A 99 -13.75 -15.35 -28.41
C LYS A 99 -13.13 -16.60 -29.05
N LYS A 100 -12.39 -17.40 -28.28
CA LYS A 100 -11.79 -18.67 -28.74
C LYS A 100 -12.85 -19.74 -29.03
N ASP A 101 -13.90 -19.82 -28.20
CA ASP A 101 -14.98 -20.80 -28.37
C ASP A 101 -15.87 -20.48 -29.58
N ASN A 102 -16.13 -19.18 -29.83
CA ASN A 102 -16.83 -18.75 -31.05
C ASN A 102 -16.01 -18.99 -32.32
N ALA A 103 -14.68 -18.85 -32.26
CA ALA A 103 -13.79 -19.14 -33.40
C ALA A 103 -13.75 -20.63 -33.79
N LYS A 104 -14.00 -21.54 -32.83
CA LYS A 104 -14.04 -23.00 -33.08
C LYS A 104 -15.38 -23.51 -33.61
N ARG A 105 -16.46 -22.73 -33.48
CA ARG A 105 -17.82 -23.10 -33.94
C ARG A 105 -18.14 -22.54 -35.34
N GLY A 106 -17.24 -21.76 -35.94
CA GLY A 106 -17.40 -21.12 -37.26
C GLY A 106 -16.65 -21.80 -38.40
N THR A 107 -16.21 -23.06 -38.23
CA THR A 107 -15.64 -23.94 -39.27
C THR A 107 -16.45 -25.21 -39.30
#